data_AF-A0A661MPU0-F1
#
_entry.id   AF-A0A661MPU0-F1
#
_cell.length_a   1.000
_cell.length_b   1.000
_cell.length_c   1.000
_cell.angle_alpha   90.00
_cell.angle_beta   90.00
_cell.angle_gamma   90.00
#
_symmetry.space_group_name_H-M   'P 1'
#
loop_
_entity.id
_entity.type
_entity.pdbx_description
1 polymer ?
#
loop_
_entity_poly.entity_id
_entity_poly.type
_entity_poly.pdbx_seq_one_letter_code
_entity_poly.pdbx_strand_id
1 'polypeptide(L)'
;MRALPLDFREASRLEESNWSDWRWQARHAATNLQALDKALTLTDAERVGATRAMAAGLPISITPYYLALCDPANPDCPVRLQCIPRAEEAIAVEGDLRDPLGEEAHEVAPHLIQRYPDRVLLLATDRCGVYCRFCTRSRLVGDGGGARSMAVLEPAFAWIEAHPEIRDVIVSGGDPCIMSTDRLARLLRRIGAIDHVDYVRLATRAPVTLPQRITEELCSAIRESHEATWIMTHFNHPKELTDEARTACARLADAGLPVMNQTVLLRGVNDDANTLEALFRGLVRSRVRPYYLLQMDPVGGTGHLRTPLRRGVELMAALQGRVSGIALPKLIVDTPGGLGKVPVGPNYLVSEDRGVTVLETFRGDLVEYYDPPEL
;
A
#
# COMPACT_ATOMS: atom_id res chain seq x y z
N MET A 1 23.62 -17.77 15.35
CA MET A 1 22.23 -18.10 14.97
C MET A 1 21.53 -18.72 16.17
N ARG A 2 20.77 -17.93 16.94
CA ARG A 2 19.91 -18.53 17.98
C ARG A 2 18.75 -19.21 17.27
N ALA A 3 18.58 -20.50 17.54
CA ALA A 3 17.44 -21.29 17.06
C ALA A 3 16.15 -20.58 17.44
N LEU A 4 15.27 -20.32 16.47
CA LEU A 4 13.90 -19.82 16.68
C LEU A 4 13.18 -20.76 17.64
N PRO A 5 12.86 -20.36 18.88
CA PRO A 5 11.84 -21.02 19.65
C PRO A 5 10.48 -20.39 19.28
N LEU A 6 9.43 -21.20 19.41
CA LEU A 6 8.02 -20.82 19.37
C LEU A 6 7.41 -20.77 17.97
N ASP A 7 6.65 -21.83 17.71
CA ASP A 7 5.39 -21.72 16.98
C ASP A 7 4.59 -20.56 17.61
N PHE A 8 4.69 -19.36 17.05
CA PHE A 8 3.97 -18.18 17.54
C PHE A 8 2.44 -18.32 17.38
N ARG A 9 1.97 -19.39 16.71
CA ARG A 9 0.55 -19.76 16.63
C ARG A 9 0.11 -20.58 17.84
N GLU A 10 1.03 -21.17 18.60
CA GLU A 10 0.79 -21.57 19.99
C GLU A 10 0.82 -20.30 20.88
N ALA A 11 -0.17 -19.42 20.67
CA ALA A 11 -0.32 -18.15 21.41
C ALA A 11 -0.34 -18.34 22.94
N SER A 12 -0.60 -19.56 23.42
CA SER A 12 -0.58 -19.93 24.85
C SER A 12 0.80 -19.84 25.52
N ARG A 13 1.89 -19.63 24.77
CA ARG A 13 3.27 -19.55 25.32
C ARG A 13 4.00 -18.23 25.08
N LEU A 14 3.41 -17.29 24.35
CA LEU A 14 3.98 -15.95 24.19
C LEU A 14 3.42 -15.04 25.28
N GLU A 15 4.30 -14.43 26.09
CA GLU A 15 3.87 -13.33 26.96
C GLU A 15 3.27 -12.21 26.10
N GLU A 16 2.09 -11.72 26.47
CA GLU A 16 1.34 -10.68 25.74
C GLU A 16 2.15 -9.40 25.48
N SER A 17 3.09 -9.09 26.39
CA SER A 17 4.08 -8.02 26.27
C SER A 17 5.01 -8.16 25.06
N ASN A 18 5.33 -9.38 24.65
CA ASN A 18 6.16 -9.64 23.48
C ASN A 18 5.37 -9.50 22.17
N TRP A 19 4.13 -9.97 22.13
CA TRP A 19 3.29 -9.86 20.92
C TRP A 19 2.99 -8.39 20.57
N SER A 20 2.74 -7.57 21.59
CA SER A 20 2.44 -6.14 21.47
C SER A 20 3.66 -5.25 21.21
N ASP A 21 4.90 -5.76 21.40
CA ASP A 21 6.12 -5.03 21.04
C ASP A 21 6.41 -5.14 19.53
N TRP A 22 6.26 -4.02 18.81
CA TRP A 22 6.58 -3.97 17.37
C TRP A 22 8.05 -4.29 17.07
N ARG A 23 8.97 -4.05 18.01
CA ARG A 23 10.39 -4.41 17.86
C ARG A 23 10.58 -5.91 17.98
N TRP A 24 9.83 -6.58 18.85
CA TRP A 24 9.80 -8.03 18.93
C TRP A 24 9.27 -8.62 17.63
N GLN A 25 8.15 -8.11 17.12
CA GLN A 25 7.58 -8.51 15.82
C GLN A 25 8.61 -8.38 14.68
N ALA A 26 9.30 -7.24 14.60
CA ALA A 26 10.33 -7.02 13.58
C ALA A 26 11.56 -7.96 13.73
N ARG A 27 12.03 -8.22 14.96
CA ARG A 27 13.16 -9.12 15.24
C ARG A 27 12.85 -10.59 14.94
N HIS A 28 11.58 -10.98 15.03
CA HIS A 28 11.13 -12.37 14.82
C HIS A 28 10.42 -12.57 13.48
N ALA A 29 10.59 -11.64 12.53
CA ALA A 29 10.07 -11.80 11.19
C ALA A 29 10.63 -13.07 10.52
N ALA A 30 9.76 -13.82 9.84
CA ALA A 30 10.17 -14.93 9.00
C ALA A 30 10.90 -14.40 7.77
N THR A 31 12.16 -14.80 7.59
CA THR A 31 13.07 -14.25 6.56
C THR A 31 13.69 -15.32 5.67
N ASN A 32 13.36 -16.60 5.88
CA ASN A 32 13.90 -17.71 5.12
C ASN A 32 12.90 -18.87 5.06
N LEU A 33 13.18 -19.82 4.16
CA LEU A 33 12.35 -21.00 3.93
C LEU A 33 12.08 -21.81 5.21
N GLN A 34 13.10 -22.02 6.04
CA GLN A 34 12.94 -22.77 7.28
C GLN A 34 11.94 -22.12 8.26
N ALA A 35 11.93 -20.79 8.34
CA ALA A 35 10.97 -20.07 9.17
C ALA A 35 9.54 -20.18 8.61
N LEU A 36 9.39 -20.16 7.28
CA LEU A 36 8.08 -20.35 6.62
C LEU A 36 7.56 -21.79 6.82
N ASP A 37 8.42 -22.79 6.65
CA ASP A 37 8.09 -24.21 6.85
C ASP A 37 7.62 -24.56 8.26
N LYS A 38 8.12 -23.83 9.26
CA LYS A 38 7.66 -23.99 10.64
C LYS A 38 6.24 -23.48 10.86
N ALA A 39 5.82 -22.49 10.09
CA ALA A 39 4.55 -21.80 10.30
C ALA A 39 3.43 -22.28 9.36
N LEU A 40 3.77 -22.83 8.20
CA LEU A 40 2.86 -23.10 7.10
C LEU A 40 3.15 -24.47 6.47
N THR A 41 2.10 -25.14 5.99
CA THR A 41 2.26 -26.23 5.02
C THR A 41 2.58 -25.60 3.67
N LEU A 42 3.85 -25.58 3.29
CA LEU A 42 4.30 -25.00 2.02
C LEU A 42 4.14 -25.97 0.86
N THR A 43 3.60 -25.45 -0.24
CA THR A 43 3.58 -26.09 -1.56
C THR A 43 4.97 -26.08 -2.21
N ASP A 44 5.18 -26.94 -3.21
CA ASP A 44 6.43 -26.94 -3.99
C ASP A 44 6.67 -25.58 -4.67
N ALA A 45 5.60 -24.95 -5.18
CA ALA A 45 5.70 -23.61 -5.78
C ALA A 45 6.18 -22.56 -4.76
N GLU A 46 5.69 -22.60 -3.52
CA GLU A 46 6.15 -21.70 -2.44
C GLU A 46 7.59 -21.99 -2.03
N ARG A 47 8.01 -23.26 -1.98
CA ARG A 47 9.40 -23.65 -1.66
C ARG A 47 10.38 -23.16 -2.72
N VAL A 48 10.04 -23.36 -4.00
CA VAL A 48 10.83 -22.88 -5.14
C VAL A 48 10.88 -21.35 -5.15
N GLY A 49 9.73 -20.70 -4.95
CA GLY A 49 9.62 -19.25 -4.85
C GLY A 49 10.50 -18.68 -3.74
N ALA A 50 10.42 -19.24 -2.53
CA ALA A 50 11.20 -18.80 -1.38
C ALA A 50 12.71 -18.99 -1.61
N THR A 51 13.11 -20.12 -2.20
CA THR A 51 14.51 -20.38 -2.56
C THR A 51 15.04 -19.34 -3.55
N ARG A 52 14.26 -19.02 -4.59
CA ARG A 52 14.60 -17.97 -5.56
C ARG A 52 14.70 -16.60 -4.88
N ALA A 53 13.73 -16.25 -4.04
CA ALA A 53 13.68 -14.97 -3.32
C ALA A 53 14.94 -14.77 -2.47
N MET A 54 15.41 -15.81 -1.79
CA MET A 54 16.64 -15.77 -0.99
C MET A 54 17.93 -15.67 -1.82
N ALA A 55 17.92 -16.16 -3.07
CA ALA A 55 19.11 -16.16 -3.92
C ALA A 55 19.31 -14.84 -4.67
N ALA A 56 18.25 -14.33 -5.32
CA ALA A 56 18.36 -13.14 -6.19
C ALA A 56 17.01 -12.44 -6.45
N GLY A 57 15.97 -12.71 -5.64
CA GLY A 57 14.64 -12.12 -5.81
C GLY A 57 14.30 -11.08 -4.75
N LEU A 58 13.05 -10.61 -4.77
CA LEU A 58 12.52 -9.75 -3.72
C LEU A 58 12.62 -10.46 -2.37
N PRO A 59 13.29 -9.87 -1.35
CA PRO A 59 13.54 -10.56 -0.08
C PRO A 59 12.29 -11.03 0.65
N ILE A 60 12.49 -11.97 1.58
CA ILE A 60 11.45 -12.46 2.48
C ILE A 60 11.59 -11.72 3.81
N SER A 61 10.52 -11.08 4.24
CA SER A 61 10.34 -10.60 5.61
C SER A 61 8.85 -10.61 5.88
N ILE A 62 8.42 -11.34 6.90
CA ILE A 62 7.01 -11.42 7.29
C ILE A 62 6.92 -11.39 8.80
N THR A 63 6.32 -10.34 9.36
CA THR A 63 6.13 -10.21 10.82
C THR A 63 5.31 -11.38 11.36
N PRO A 64 5.56 -11.87 12.60
CA PRO A 64 4.74 -12.90 13.21
C PRO A 64 3.24 -12.58 13.17
N TYR A 65 2.87 -11.33 13.43
CA TYR A 65 1.50 -10.82 13.29
C TYR A 65 0.92 -11.09 11.89
N TYR A 66 1.58 -10.63 10.82
CA TYR A 66 1.02 -10.78 9.47
C TYR A 66 1.04 -12.25 9.00
N LEU A 67 2.06 -13.01 9.43
CA LEU A 67 2.14 -14.44 9.17
C LEU A 67 1.04 -15.23 9.91
N ALA A 68 0.58 -14.78 11.08
CA ALA A 68 -0.55 -15.40 11.79
C ALA A 68 -1.89 -15.24 11.03
N LEU A 69 -2.02 -14.24 10.17
CA LEU A 69 -3.20 -14.07 9.31
C LEU A 69 -3.23 -15.05 8.13
N CYS A 70 -2.12 -15.72 7.83
CA CYS A 70 -2.05 -16.75 6.80
C CYS A 70 -2.75 -18.03 7.28
N ASP A 71 -3.62 -18.61 6.45
CA ASP A 71 -4.12 -19.97 6.71
C ASP A 71 -2.96 -20.97 6.53
N PRO A 72 -2.59 -21.78 7.55
CA PRO A 72 -1.48 -22.73 7.44
C PRO A 72 -1.64 -23.75 6.31
N ALA A 73 -2.85 -24.21 6.04
CA ALA A 73 -3.13 -25.34 5.17
C ALA A 73 -3.67 -24.93 3.80
N ASN A 74 -4.25 -23.74 3.68
CA ASN A 74 -4.78 -23.24 2.42
C ASN A 74 -3.74 -22.38 1.67
N PRO A 75 -3.14 -22.87 0.56
CA PRO A 75 -2.19 -22.09 -0.23
C PRO A 75 -2.84 -20.87 -0.88
N ASP A 76 -4.14 -20.92 -1.20
CA ASP A 76 -4.89 -19.84 -1.83
C ASP A 76 -5.43 -18.82 -0.82
N CYS A 77 -4.90 -18.84 0.40
CA CYS A 77 -5.19 -17.81 1.39
C CYS A 77 -4.80 -16.42 0.84
N PRO A 78 -5.72 -15.43 0.82
CA PRO A 78 -5.49 -14.13 0.21
C PRO A 78 -4.35 -13.33 0.90
N VAL A 79 -4.04 -13.63 2.16
CA VAL A 79 -2.88 -13.04 2.84
C VAL A 79 -1.58 -13.72 2.42
N ARG A 80 -1.57 -15.05 2.24
CA ARG A 80 -0.38 -15.78 1.78
C ARG A 80 0.07 -15.35 0.40
N LEU A 81 -0.89 -15.21 -0.53
CA LEU A 81 -0.63 -14.74 -1.89
C LEU A 81 0.06 -13.37 -1.93
N GLN A 82 -0.06 -12.58 -0.87
CA GLN A 82 0.55 -11.26 -0.76
C GLN A 82 1.96 -11.26 -0.17
N CYS A 83 2.41 -12.30 0.55
CA CYS A 83 3.68 -12.28 1.28
C CYS A 83 4.56 -13.53 1.15
N ILE A 84 4.01 -14.67 0.74
CA ILE A 84 4.77 -15.90 0.52
C ILE A 84 5.22 -15.94 -0.95
N PRO A 85 6.54 -15.98 -1.23
CA PRO A 85 7.00 -16.03 -2.60
C PRO A 85 6.56 -17.32 -3.30
N ARG A 86 6.29 -17.26 -4.60
CA ARG A 86 5.97 -18.45 -5.39
C ARG A 86 6.79 -18.57 -6.67
N ALA A 87 6.83 -19.78 -7.24
CA ALA A 87 7.59 -20.10 -8.45
C ALA A 87 7.14 -19.27 -9.66
N GLU A 88 5.86 -18.91 -9.72
CA GLU A 88 5.24 -18.10 -10.76
C GLU A 88 5.86 -16.70 -10.86
N GLU A 89 6.53 -16.22 -9.81
CA GLU A 89 7.26 -14.96 -9.88
C GLU A 89 8.48 -14.99 -10.80
N ALA A 90 8.95 -16.19 -11.19
CA ALA A 90 10.03 -16.36 -12.15
C ALA A 90 9.53 -16.29 -13.60
N ILE A 91 8.22 -16.32 -13.82
CA ILE A 91 7.62 -16.32 -15.14
C ILE A 91 7.49 -14.87 -15.61
N ALA A 92 8.34 -14.47 -16.54
CA ALA A 92 8.19 -13.21 -17.25
C ALA A 92 6.97 -13.29 -18.17
N VAL A 93 6.18 -12.23 -18.20
CA VAL A 93 5.03 -12.11 -19.10
C VAL A 93 5.13 -10.81 -19.90
N GLU A 94 4.40 -10.74 -21.01
CA GLU A 94 4.42 -9.56 -21.86
C GLU A 94 4.00 -8.29 -21.08
N GLY A 95 4.72 -7.20 -21.34
CA GLY A 95 4.53 -5.92 -20.69
C GLY A 95 5.14 -5.80 -19.30
N ASP A 96 5.80 -6.84 -18.77
CA ASP A 96 6.54 -6.73 -17.50
C ASP A 96 7.67 -5.69 -17.60
N LEU A 97 7.76 -4.83 -16.59
CA LEU A 97 8.73 -3.75 -16.48
C LEU A 97 9.46 -3.83 -15.14
N ARG A 98 10.75 -3.46 -15.15
CA ARG A 98 11.55 -3.31 -13.91
C ARG A 98 11.09 -2.09 -13.10
N ASP A 99 10.82 -0.98 -13.79
CA ASP A 99 10.33 0.27 -13.21
C ASP A 99 9.11 0.77 -13.99
N PRO A 100 7.92 0.16 -13.76
CA PRO A 100 6.72 0.54 -14.52
C PRO A 100 6.34 2.00 -14.29
N LEU A 101 6.63 2.53 -13.10
CA LEU A 101 6.25 3.89 -12.71
C LEU A 101 7.26 4.95 -13.18
N GLY A 102 8.31 4.56 -13.90
CA GLY A 102 9.34 5.46 -14.42
C GLY A 102 10.01 6.29 -13.34
N GLU A 103 10.08 5.79 -12.10
CA GLU A 103 10.58 6.54 -10.95
C GLU A 103 12.06 6.94 -11.13
N GLU A 104 12.90 6.07 -11.68
CA GLU A 104 14.32 6.37 -11.93
C GLU A 104 14.48 7.47 -12.97
N ALA A 105 13.65 7.46 -14.03
CA ALA A 105 13.69 8.49 -15.08
C ALA A 105 13.19 9.86 -14.60
N HIS A 106 12.43 9.90 -13.50
CA HIS A 106 11.88 11.12 -12.90
C HIS A 106 12.56 11.48 -11.56
N GLU A 107 13.72 10.88 -11.27
CA GLU A 107 14.52 11.21 -10.10
C GLU A 107 15.25 12.53 -10.33
N VAL A 108 14.72 13.61 -9.74
CA VAL A 108 15.22 14.99 -9.90
C VAL A 108 16.34 15.33 -8.90
N ALA A 109 16.40 14.60 -7.80
CA ALA A 109 17.48 14.61 -6.82
C ALA A 109 17.55 13.24 -6.16
N PRO A 110 18.68 12.85 -5.53
CA PRO A 110 18.79 11.57 -4.83
C PRO A 110 17.59 11.27 -3.92
N HIS A 111 16.90 10.17 -4.20
CA HIS A 111 15.70 9.70 -3.52
C HIS A 111 14.45 10.59 -3.67
N LEU A 112 14.45 11.55 -4.59
CA LEU A 112 13.34 12.46 -4.83
C LEU A 112 12.83 12.33 -6.27
N ILE A 113 11.57 11.94 -6.40
CA ILE A 113 10.93 11.69 -7.68
C ILE A 113 9.84 12.74 -7.91
N GLN A 114 9.91 13.44 -9.05
CA GLN A 114 8.90 14.43 -9.45
C GLN A 114 8.26 14.02 -10.78
N ARG A 115 7.09 13.41 -10.68
CA ARG A 115 6.27 12.99 -11.84
C ARG A 115 5.16 13.98 -12.17
N TYR A 116 4.85 14.87 -11.24
CA TYR A 116 3.76 15.82 -11.33
C TYR A 116 4.29 17.22 -11.03
N PRO A 117 3.62 18.28 -11.56
CA PRO A 117 4.13 19.63 -11.43
C PRO A 117 4.31 20.08 -9.97
N ASP A 118 3.36 19.76 -9.09
CA ASP A 118 3.20 20.37 -7.77
C ASP A 118 3.53 19.43 -6.60
N ARG A 119 4.06 18.23 -6.87
CA ARG A 119 4.27 17.22 -5.83
C ARG A 119 5.37 16.25 -6.13
N VAL A 120 5.99 15.78 -5.06
CA VAL A 120 7.16 14.90 -5.10
C VAL A 120 7.00 13.69 -4.20
N LEU A 121 7.73 12.63 -4.53
CA LEU A 121 7.85 11.40 -3.77
C LEU A 121 9.27 11.28 -3.22
N LEU A 122 9.40 11.29 -1.90
CA LEU A 122 10.67 11.13 -1.18
C LEU A 122 10.82 9.69 -0.66
N LEU A 123 11.83 8.96 -1.14
CA LEU A 123 12.14 7.59 -0.73
C LEU A 123 13.02 7.60 0.53
N ALA A 124 12.39 7.58 1.71
CA ALA A 124 13.08 7.74 2.99
C ALA A 124 13.76 6.46 3.52
N THR A 125 13.38 5.29 3.01
CA THR A 125 13.89 3.98 3.47
C THR A 125 13.68 2.92 2.39
N ASP A 126 14.44 1.84 2.41
CA ASP A 126 14.22 0.64 1.58
C ASP A 126 13.66 -0.56 2.38
N ARG A 127 13.39 -0.38 3.68
CA ARG A 127 12.89 -1.43 4.58
C ARG A 127 11.37 -1.41 4.71
N CYS A 128 10.78 -2.60 4.72
CA CYS A 128 9.39 -2.85 5.06
C CYS A 128 9.29 -3.83 6.24
N GLY A 129 8.19 -3.80 6.99
CA GLY A 129 7.89 -4.88 7.94
C GLY A 129 7.58 -6.19 7.22
N VAL A 130 6.83 -6.08 6.12
CA VAL A 130 6.53 -7.19 5.20
C VAL A 130 6.86 -6.78 3.78
N TYR A 131 7.59 -7.62 3.03
CA TYR A 131 7.81 -7.42 1.59
C TYR A 131 6.67 -8.05 0.78
N CYS A 132 5.77 -7.21 0.27
CA CYS A 132 4.64 -7.62 -0.55
C CYS A 132 5.11 -8.27 -1.86
N ARG A 133 4.57 -9.43 -2.25
CA ARG A 133 4.90 -10.10 -3.53
C ARG A 133 4.38 -9.37 -4.78
N PHE A 134 3.66 -8.27 -4.57
CA PHE A 134 3.18 -7.34 -5.60
C PHE A 134 3.85 -5.94 -5.48
N CYS A 135 5.03 -5.85 -4.85
CA CYS A 135 5.70 -4.57 -4.60
C CYS A 135 6.15 -3.87 -5.89
N THR A 136 5.65 -2.66 -6.12
CA THR A 136 6.01 -1.79 -7.26
C THR A 136 7.46 -1.32 -7.23
N ARG A 137 8.09 -1.37 -6.06
CA ARG A 137 9.48 -1.01 -5.82
C ARG A 137 10.36 -2.22 -5.51
N SER A 138 9.99 -3.40 -6.00
CA SER A 138 10.77 -4.63 -5.80
C SER A 138 12.23 -4.53 -6.28
N ARG A 139 12.52 -3.61 -7.20
CA ARG A 139 13.87 -3.28 -7.68
C ARG A 139 14.76 -2.52 -6.68
N LEU A 140 14.17 -1.97 -5.60
CA LEU A 140 14.82 -1.03 -4.67
C LEU A 140 14.72 -1.48 -3.20
N VAL A 141 13.62 -2.12 -2.82
CA VAL A 141 13.38 -2.49 -1.42
C VAL A 141 14.17 -3.75 -1.05
N GLY A 142 14.68 -3.77 0.18
CA GLY A 142 15.36 -4.95 0.72
C GLY A 142 16.86 -5.07 0.40
N ASP A 143 17.47 -4.07 -0.24
CA ASP A 143 18.92 -4.02 -0.53
C ASP A 143 19.79 -3.77 0.72
N GLY A 144 19.19 -3.69 1.91
CA GLY A 144 19.89 -3.61 3.19
C GLY A 144 20.28 -2.20 3.66
N GLY A 145 20.16 -1.18 2.81
CA GLY A 145 20.56 0.21 3.09
C GLY A 145 19.77 0.88 4.23
N GLY A 146 18.53 0.45 4.48
CA GLY A 146 17.70 0.94 5.57
C GLY A 146 17.24 2.38 5.41
N ALA A 147 16.95 3.00 6.56
CA ALA A 147 16.53 4.39 6.62
C ALA A 147 17.65 5.31 6.13
N ARG A 148 17.33 6.20 5.18
CA ARG A 148 18.27 7.20 4.67
C ARG A 148 18.62 8.20 5.78
N SER A 149 19.87 8.67 5.78
CA SER A 149 20.31 9.69 6.73
C SER A 149 19.85 11.07 6.26
N MET A 150 19.72 12.03 7.16
CA MET A 150 19.37 13.41 6.79
C MET A 150 20.38 13.99 5.79
N ALA A 151 21.68 13.70 5.98
CA ALA A 151 22.73 14.15 5.06
C ALA A 151 22.57 13.60 3.64
N VAL A 152 22.11 12.34 3.49
CA VAL A 152 21.82 11.75 2.18
C VAL A 152 20.59 12.38 1.52
N LEU A 153 19.63 12.85 2.32
CA LEU A 153 18.40 13.48 1.84
C LEU A 153 18.54 15.00 1.63
N GLU A 154 19.64 15.62 2.01
CA GLU A 154 19.82 17.07 1.87
C GLU A 154 19.66 17.58 0.42
N PRO A 155 20.19 16.89 -0.61
CA PRO A 155 19.95 17.28 -2.00
C PRO A 155 18.45 17.30 -2.37
N ALA A 156 17.65 16.40 -1.80
CA ALA A 156 16.21 16.39 -2.02
C ALA A 156 15.52 17.59 -1.35
N PHE A 157 15.91 17.96 -0.14
CA PHE A 157 15.35 19.14 0.52
C PHE A 157 15.73 20.43 -0.21
N ALA A 158 16.99 20.55 -0.65
CA ALA A 158 17.46 21.68 -1.45
C ALA A 158 16.70 21.80 -2.77
N TRP A 159 16.37 20.67 -3.42
CA TRP A 159 15.49 20.68 -4.59
C TRP A 159 14.11 21.23 -4.24
N ILE A 160 13.46 20.73 -3.18
CA ILE A 160 12.11 21.19 -2.80
C ILE A 160 12.13 22.69 -2.47
N GLU A 161 13.15 23.18 -1.75
CA GLU A 161 13.30 24.61 -1.42
C GLU A 161 13.45 25.49 -2.67
N ALA A 162 14.10 25.00 -3.72
CA ALA A 162 14.30 25.74 -4.96
C ALA A 162 13.07 25.76 -5.90
N HIS A 163 12.05 24.95 -5.62
CA HIS A 163 10.89 24.72 -6.49
C HIS A 163 9.57 25.07 -5.76
N PRO A 164 9.17 26.36 -5.75
CA PRO A 164 8.04 26.86 -4.96
C PRO A 164 6.67 26.33 -5.41
N GLU A 165 6.58 25.73 -6.60
CA GLU A 165 5.39 25.03 -7.08
C GLU A 165 5.10 23.73 -6.33
N ILE A 166 6.06 23.17 -5.59
CA ILE A 166 5.89 21.91 -4.85
C ILE A 166 5.10 22.18 -3.56
N ARG A 167 3.86 21.71 -3.50
CA ARG A 167 2.96 21.89 -2.35
C ARG A 167 2.78 20.61 -1.52
N ASP A 168 3.00 19.45 -2.13
CA ASP A 168 2.72 18.12 -1.55
C ASP A 168 3.95 17.21 -1.60
N VAL A 169 4.39 16.75 -0.42
CA VAL A 169 5.51 15.82 -0.29
C VAL A 169 5.01 14.47 0.20
N ILE A 170 5.20 13.43 -0.61
CA ILE A 170 4.87 12.06 -0.26
C ILE A 170 6.11 11.38 0.32
N VAL A 171 6.07 11.01 1.60
CA VAL A 171 7.15 10.24 2.23
C VAL A 171 6.86 8.75 2.08
N SER A 172 7.73 8.04 1.39
CA SER A 172 7.57 6.61 1.06
C SER A 172 8.95 5.92 0.94
N GLY A 173 9.08 4.97 0.00
CA GLY A 173 10.22 4.05 -0.13
C GLY A 173 9.73 2.62 0.06
N GLY A 174 10.29 1.93 1.04
CA GLY A 174 9.68 0.77 1.68
C GLY A 174 8.50 1.22 2.55
N ASP A 175 8.69 1.23 3.86
CA ASP A 175 7.69 1.71 4.81
C ASP A 175 8.32 2.69 5.84
N PRO A 176 8.06 4.00 5.72
CA PRO A 176 8.60 5.02 6.62
C PRO A 176 8.27 4.81 8.10
N CYS A 177 7.12 4.21 8.43
CA CYS A 177 6.76 3.97 9.83
C CYS A 177 7.62 2.87 10.47
N ILE A 178 8.38 2.09 9.70
CA ILE A 178 9.34 1.12 10.23
C ILE A 178 10.60 1.82 10.79
N MET A 179 10.83 3.09 10.43
CA MET A 179 11.88 3.90 11.04
C MET A 179 11.58 4.19 12.51
N SER A 180 12.63 4.55 13.28
CA SER A 180 12.44 5.04 14.64
C SER A 180 11.57 6.30 14.64
N THR A 181 10.74 6.46 15.68
CA THR A 181 9.85 7.63 15.85
C THR A 181 10.62 8.94 15.71
N ASP A 182 11.75 9.06 16.40
CA ASP A 182 12.64 10.22 16.34
C ASP A 182 13.17 10.53 14.93
N ARG A 183 13.53 9.51 14.13
CA ARG A 183 14.00 9.73 12.76
C ARG A 183 12.86 10.22 11.86
N LEU A 184 11.67 9.61 11.97
CA LEU A 184 10.50 10.05 11.22
C LEU A 184 10.11 11.48 11.61
N ALA A 185 10.11 11.80 12.90
CA ALA A 185 9.80 13.14 13.39
C ALA A 185 10.79 14.21 12.88
N ARG A 186 12.10 13.91 12.87
CA ARG A 186 13.09 14.81 12.27
C ARG A 186 12.87 15.02 10.77
N LEU A 187 12.54 13.96 10.04
CA LEU A 187 12.26 14.04 8.61
C LEU A 187 11.04 14.93 8.34
N LEU A 188 9.93 14.69 9.03
CA LEU A 188 8.69 15.46 8.87
C LEU A 188 8.89 16.94 9.25
N ARG A 189 9.61 17.23 10.35
CA ARG A 189 9.95 18.62 10.72
C ARG A 189 10.83 19.31 9.68
N ARG A 190 11.79 18.60 9.08
CA ARG A 190 12.65 19.16 8.02
C ARG A 190 11.86 19.53 6.77
N ILE A 191 10.87 18.71 6.41
CA ILE A 191 9.96 18.99 5.29
C ILE A 191 9.04 20.17 5.64
N GLY A 192 8.45 20.16 6.84
CA GLY A 192 7.55 21.23 7.30
C GLY A 192 8.21 22.58 7.59
N ALA A 193 9.54 22.63 7.60
CA ALA A 193 10.28 23.89 7.67
C ALA A 193 10.40 24.59 6.30
N ILE A 194 9.92 23.97 5.22
CA ILE A 194 9.91 24.56 3.88
C ILE A 194 8.57 25.30 3.69
N ASP A 195 8.63 26.63 3.64
CA ASP A 195 7.46 27.52 3.73
C ASP A 195 6.33 27.22 2.72
N HIS A 196 6.66 26.79 1.51
CA HIS A 196 5.67 26.54 0.44
C HIS A 196 5.10 25.11 0.42
N VAL A 197 5.54 24.22 1.31
CA VAL A 197 4.98 22.87 1.44
C VAL A 197 3.73 22.93 2.32
N ASP A 198 2.56 22.67 1.72
CA ASP A 198 1.27 22.76 2.41
C ASP A 198 0.97 21.52 3.27
N TYR A 199 1.29 20.33 2.75
CA TYR A 199 0.98 19.07 3.43
C TYR A 199 1.93 17.94 3.06
N VAL A 200 1.97 16.95 3.96
CA VAL A 200 2.78 15.74 3.80
C VAL A 200 1.86 14.53 3.75
N ARG A 201 2.16 13.59 2.84
CA ARG A 201 1.48 12.30 2.77
C ARG A 201 2.45 11.19 3.16
N LEU A 202 2.19 10.54 4.29
CA LEU A 202 2.99 9.44 4.80
C LEU A 202 2.41 8.09 4.32
N ALA A 203 3.08 7.46 3.37
CA ALA A 203 2.66 6.16 2.84
C ALA A 203 3.23 5.03 3.69
N THR A 204 2.38 4.27 4.38
CA THR A 204 2.79 3.19 5.28
C THR A 204 1.85 2.00 5.21
N ARG A 205 2.40 0.79 5.24
CA ARG A 205 1.62 -0.45 5.36
C ARG A 205 1.64 -0.97 6.80
N ALA A 206 2.28 -0.27 7.74
CA ALA A 206 2.39 -0.68 9.14
C ALA A 206 1.03 -0.94 9.81
N PRO A 207 -0.06 -0.17 9.61
CA PRO A 207 -1.36 -0.53 10.19
C PRO A 207 -1.90 -1.91 9.75
N VAL A 208 -1.42 -2.40 8.61
CA VAL A 208 -1.82 -3.68 8.00
C VAL A 208 -0.89 -4.81 8.43
N THR A 209 0.42 -4.57 8.49
CA THR A 209 1.45 -5.61 8.60
C THR A 209 2.19 -5.60 9.94
N LEU A 210 2.08 -4.51 10.70
CA LEU A 210 2.73 -4.31 11.99
C LEU A 210 1.94 -3.27 12.81
N PRO A 211 0.64 -3.52 13.12
CA PRO A 211 -0.22 -2.54 13.79
C PRO A 211 0.31 -2.10 15.15
N GLN A 212 1.12 -2.95 15.81
CA GLN A 212 1.83 -2.65 17.05
C GLN A 212 2.75 -1.43 16.93
N ARG A 213 3.21 -1.08 15.71
CA ARG A 213 4.06 0.09 15.47
C ARG A 213 3.30 1.41 15.67
N ILE A 214 1.98 1.38 15.56
CA ILE A 214 1.09 2.52 15.68
C ILE A 214 0.75 2.75 17.16
N THR A 215 1.73 3.32 17.87
CA THR A 215 1.65 3.71 19.28
C THR A 215 1.19 5.16 19.42
N GLU A 216 0.73 5.54 20.61
CA GLU A 216 0.43 6.95 20.93
C GLU A 216 1.66 7.85 20.72
N GLU A 217 2.85 7.38 21.13
CA GLU A 217 4.13 8.06 20.90
C GLU A 217 4.36 8.34 19.41
N LEU A 218 4.09 7.38 18.52
CA LEU A 218 4.25 7.58 17.08
C LEU A 218 3.25 8.61 16.56
N CYS A 219 1.97 8.46 16.92
CA CYS A 219 0.91 9.33 16.43
C CYS A 219 1.13 10.79 16.87
N SER A 220 1.49 11.02 18.13
CA SER A 220 1.82 12.36 18.65
C SER A 220 3.05 12.92 17.93
N ALA A 221 4.13 12.13 17.78
CA ALA A 221 5.32 12.59 17.07
C ALA A 221 5.06 12.98 15.61
N ILE A 222 4.21 12.24 14.89
CA ILE A 222 3.82 12.60 13.52
C ILE A 222 3.05 13.92 13.51
N ARG A 223 2.00 14.04 14.35
CA ARG A 223 1.15 15.23 14.43
C ARG A 223 1.94 16.48 14.80
N GLU A 224 2.81 16.39 15.80
CA GLU A 224 3.61 17.51 16.29
C GLU A 224 4.73 17.91 15.32
N SER A 225 5.15 16.98 14.44
CA SER A 225 6.21 17.27 13.46
C SER A 225 5.69 18.03 12.25
N HIS A 226 4.46 17.76 11.82
CA HIS A 226 3.79 18.48 10.74
C HIS A 226 2.27 18.25 10.83
N GLU A 227 1.52 19.30 11.16
CA GLU A 227 0.09 19.16 11.49
C GLU A 227 -0.77 18.67 10.31
N ALA A 228 -0.46 19.12 9.08
CA ALA A 228 -1.16 18.71 7.87
C ALA A 228 -0.63 17.36 7.30
N THR A 229 -0.33 16.38 8.16
CA THR A 229 0.10 15.05 7.72
C THR A 229 -1.09 14.12 7.46
N TRP A 230 -1.15 13.55 6.26
CA TRP A 230 -2.10 12.52 5.86
C TRP A 230 -1.45 11.14 5.87
N ILE A 231 -2.20 10.11 6.28
CA ILE A 231 -1.71 8.73 6.30
C ILE A 231 -2.31 7.95 5.13
N MET A 232 -1.44 7.36 4.31
CA MET A 232 -1.82 6.49 3.19
C MET A 232 -1.50 5.04 3.54
N THR A 233 -2.54 4.29 3.90
CA THR A 233 -2.48 2.85 4.23
C THR A 233 -2.64 1.98 2.98
N HIS A 234 -2.40 0.66 3.11
CA HIS A 234 -2.37 -0.26 1.96
C HIS A 234 -3.01 -1.63 2.28
N PHE A 235 -4.32 -1.64 2.48
CA PHE A 235 -5.15 -2.80 2.82
C PHE A 235 -5.71 -3.37 1.52
N ASN A 236 -5.66 -4.69 1.35
CA ASN A 236 -6.09 -5.38 0.15
C ASN A 236 -7.16 -6.42 0.40
N HIS A 237 -7.36 -6.90 1.63
CA HIS A 237 -8.35 -7.92 1.92
C HIS A 237 -9.03 -7.71 3.29
N PRO A 238 -10.34 -8.04 3.46
CA PRO A 238 -11.02 -7.89 4.75
C PRO A 238 -10.35 -8.65 5.91
N LYS A 239 -9.66 -9.76 5.61
CA LYS A 239 -8.90 -10.56 6.60
C LYS A 239 -7.77 -9.76 7.26
N GLU A 240 -7.32 -8.67 6.63
CA GLU A 240 -6.29 -7.79 7.19
C GLU A 240 -6.88 -6.77 8.18
N LEU A 241 -8.21 -6.59 8.22
CA LEU A 241 -8.90 -5.68 9.14
C LEU A 241 -9.22 -6.37 10.48
N THR A 242 -8.16 -6.84 11.14
CA THR A 242 -8.18 -7.40 12.50
C THR A 242 -8.49 -6.32 13.54
N ASP A 243 -8.69 -6.74 14.79
CA ASP A 243 -8.89 -5.79 15.90
C ASP A 243 -7.64 -4.95 16.17
N GLU A 244 -6.43 -5.51 16.05
CA GLU A 244 -5.18 -4.75 16.17
C GLU A 244 -5.04 -3.72 15.05
N ALA A 245 -5.35 -4.10 13.80
CA ALA A 245 -5.32 -3.19 12.66
C ALA A 245 -6.35 -2.07 12.79
N ARG A 246 -7.57 -2.40 13.24
CA ARG A 246 -8.63 -1.41 13.53
C ARG A 246 -8.22 -0.45 14.64
N THR A 247 -7.60 -0.96 15.70
CA THR A 247 -7.07 -0.15 16.80
C THR A 247 -5.96 0.79 16.33
N ALA A 248 -5.05 0.31 15.48
CA ALA A 248 -4.03 1.14 14.85
C ALA A 248 -4.64 2.27 14.01
N CYS A 249 -5.63 1.96 13.16
CA CYS A 249 -6.34 2.97 12.38
C CYS A 249 -7.09 3.98 13.26
N ALA A 250 -7.73 3.50 14.33
CA ALA A 250 -8.43 4.35 15.29
C ALA A 250 -7.45 5.33 15.97
N ARG A 251 -6.29 4.87 16.45
CA ARG A 251 -5.26 5.72 17.05
C ARG A 251 -4.77 6.83 16.12
N LEU A 252 -4.58 6.53 14.82
CA LEU A 252 -4.19 7.54 13.84
C LEU A 252 -5.30 8.60 13.69
N ALA A 253 -6.55 8.15 13.53
CA ALA A 253 -7.69 9.04 13.40
C ALA A 253 -7.95 9.88 14.67
N ASP A 254 -7.82 9.29 15.86
CA ASP A 254 -7.97 9.97 17.16
C ASP A 254 -6.86 10.99 17.41
N ALA A 255 -5.67 10.75 16.88
CA ALA A 255 -4.59 11.73 16.87
C ALA A 255 -4.86 12.92 15.92
N GLY A 256 -5.96 12.88 15.14
CA GLY A 256 -6.33 13.92 14.18
C GLY A 256 -5.65 13.76 12.82
N LEU A 257 -5.02 12.60 12.54
CA LEU A 257 -4.39 12.32 11.26
C LEU A 257 -5.43 11.74 10.28
N PRO A 258 -5.75 12.40 9.16
CA PRO A 258 -6.65 11.83 8.17
C PRO A 258 -6.05 10.55 7.57
N VAL A 259 -6.83 9.46 7.56
CA VAL A 259 -6.38 8.16 7.08
C VAL A 259 -7.11 7.77 5.81
N MET A 260 -6.34 7.42 4.78
CA MET A 260 -6.84 6.91 3.51
C MET A 260 -6.17 5.60 3.13
N ASN A 261 -6.75 4.88 2.17
CA ASN A 261 -6.28 3.57 1.75
C ASN A 261 -6.09 3.48 0.23
N GLN A 262 -4.94 2.94 -0.17
CA GLN A 262 -4.69 2.48 -1.53
C GLN A 262 -4.77 0.96 -1.54
N THR A 263 -5.85 0.43 -2.10
CA THR A 263 -5.99 -1.00 -2.40
C THR A 263 -5.40 -1.27 -3.77
N VAL A 264 -4.69 -2.37 -3.95
CA VAL A 264 -4.29 -2.88 -5.28
C VAL A 264 -5.21 -4.03 -5.67
N LEU A 265 -5.69 -4.04 -6.90
CA LEU A 265 -6.51 -5.12 -7.46
C LEU A 265 -5.61 -6.33 -7.77
N LEU A 266 -5.82 -7.42 -7.05
CA LEU A 266 -4.97 -8.60 -7.04
C LEU A 266 -5.81 -9.86 -7.28
N ARG A 267 -5.43 -10.63 -8.30
CA ARG A 267 -6.06 -11.90 -8.67
C ARG A 267 -5.99 -12.91 -7.51
N GLY A 268 -7.12 -13.51 -7.18
CA GLY A 268 -7.24 -14.50 -6.10
C GLY A 268 -7.15 -13.90 -4.69
N VAL A 269 -7.01 -12.57 -4.58
CA VAL A 269 -6.98 -11.87 -3.30
C VAL A 269 -8.25 -11.05 -3.14
N ASN A 270 -8.54 -10.15 -4.09
CA ASN A 270 -9.66 -9.20 -3.96
C ASN A 270 -10.32 -8.85 -5.30
N ASP A 271 -10.11 -9.66 -6.32
CA ASP A 271 -10.76 -9.53 -7.63
C ASP A 271 -12.21 -10.02 -7.63
N ASP A 272 -12.94 -9.78 -6.54
CA ASP A 272 -14.34 -10.14 -6.29
C ASP A 272 -15.10 -8.99 -5.62
N ALA A 273 -16.33 -8.75 -6.05
CA ALA A 273 -17.13 -7.60 -5.61
C ALA A 273 -17.53 -7.70 -4.13
N ASN A 274 -17.86 -8.90 -3.63
CA ASN A 274 -18.24 -9.09 -2.23
C ASN A 274 -17.04 -8.85 -1.30
N THR A 275 -15.86 -9.31 -1.74
CA THR A 275 -14.60 -9.10 -1.03
C THR A 275 -14.23 -7.63 -0.93
N LEU A 276 -14.32 -6.88 -2.04
CA LEU A 276 -14.07 -5.44 -2.06
C LEU A 276 -15.13 -4.66 -1.27
N GLU A 277 -16.41 -5.04 -1.37
CA GLU A 277 -17.48 -4.43 -0.56
C GLU A 277 -17.20 -4.59 0.94
N ALA A 278 -16.86 -5.80 1.38
CA ALA A 278 -16.52 -6.08 2.77
C ALA A 278 -15.30 -5.28 3.23
N LEU A 279 -14.27 -5.15 2.37
CA LEU A 279 -13.06 -4.39 2.64
C LEU A 279 -13.38 -2.90 2.79
N PHE A 280 -14.04 -2.31 1.81
CA PHE A 280 -14.30 -0.87 1.77
C PHE A 280 -15.24 -0.42 2.87
N ARG A 281 -16.30 -1.17 3.15
CA ARG A 281 -17.15 -0.91 4.34
C ARG A 281 -16.35 -1.08 5.63
N GLY A 282 -15.49 -2.08 5.70
CA GLY A 282 -14.62 -2.34 6.86
C GLY A 282 -13.62 -1.21 7.11
N LEU A 283 -13.06 -0.62 6.06
CA LEU A 283 -12.18 0.55 6.11
C LEU A 283 -12.93 1.78 6.63
N VAL A 284 -14.11 2.08 6.09
CA VAL A 284 -14.93 3.22 6.54
C VAL A 284 -15.32 3.07 8.01
N ARG A 285 -15.72 1.86 8.46
CA ARG A 285 -15.97 1.59 9.89
C ARG A 285 -14.74 1.84 10.78
N SER A 286 -13.54 1.73 10.21
CA SER A 286 -12.27 1.99 10.90
C SER A 286 -11.78 3.43 10.73
N ARG A 287 -12.63 4.34 10.22
CA ARG A 287 -12.31 5.74 9.88
C ARG A 287 -11.17 5.87 8.86
N VAL A 288 -11.04 4.89 7.98
CA VAL A 288 -10.13 4.92 6.84
C VAL A 288 -10.92 5.11 5.56
N ARG A 289 -10.60 6.14 4.78
CA ARG A 289 -11.25 6.40 3.49
C ARG A 289 -10.66 5.51 2.39
N PRO A 290 -11.43 4.64 1.71
CA PRO A 290 -11.00 4.04 0.45
C PRO A 290 -10.71 5.15 -0.56
N TYR A 291 -9.44 5.27 -0.96
CA TYR A 291 -9.01 6.35 -1.86
C TYR A 291 -8.86 5.84 -3.28
N TYR A 292 -8.02 4.81 -3.46
CA TYR A 292 -7.80 4.18 -4.76
C TYR A 292 -8.02 2.67 -4.69
N LEU A 293 -8.63 2.16 -5.77
CA LEU A 293 -8.42 0.79 -6.25
C LEU A 293 -7.43 0.90 -7.41
N LEU A 294 -6.18 0.53 -7.18
CA LEU A 294 -5.13 0.58 -8.19
C LEU A 294 -5.21 -0.68 -9.04
N GLN A 295 -5.33 -0.52 -10.34
CA GLN A 295 -4.95 -1.58 -11.27
C GLN A 295 -3.49 -1.93 -10.99
N MET A 296 -3.20 -3.22 -10.85
CA MET A 296 -1.85 -3.66 -10.53
C MET A 296 -0.85 -3.26 -11.62
N ASP A 297 0.22 -2.57 -11.21
CA ASP A 297 1.32 -2.18 -12.08
C ASP A 297 1.98 -3.42 -12.71
N PRO A 298 2.47 -3.33 -13.97
CA PRO A 298 3.08 -4.46 -14.66
C PRO A 298 4.54 -4.67 -14.23
N VAL A 299 4.76 -4.91 -12.94
CA VAL A 299 6.09 -5.17 -12.38
C VAL A 299 6.53 -6.60 -12.73
N GLY A 300 7.78 -6.77 -13.13
CA GLY A 300 8.34 -8.10 -13.41
C GLY A 300 8.11 -9.11 -12.30
N GLY A 301 7.65 -10.31 -12.66
CA GLY A 301 7.40 -11.40 -11.71
C GLY A 301 6.06 -11.32 -11.00
N THR A 302 5.16 -10.43 -11.42
CA THR A 302 3.84 -10.29 -10.79
C THR A 302 2.67 -10.74 -11.68
N GLY A 303 2.95 -11.26 -12.88
CA GLY A 303 1.92 -11.64 -13.85
C GLY A 303 0.80 -12.52 -13.30
N HIS A 304 1.13 -13.43 -12.38
CA HIS A 304 0.17 -14.32 -11.73
C HIS A 304 -0.85 -13.61 -10.81
N LEU A 305 -0.53 -12.41 -10.31
CA LEU A 305 -1.43 -11.58 -9.49
C LEU A 305 -2.18 -10.51 -10.30
N ARG A 306 -1.79 -10.25 -11.56
CA ARG A 306 -2.42 -9.20 -12.38
C ARG A 306 -3.81 -9.62 -12.87
N THR A 307 -4.75 -8.67 -12.92
CA THR A 307 -6.05 -8.82 -13.59
C THR A 307 -6.08 -8.04 -14.90
N PRO A 308 -6.89 -8.45 -15.89
CA PRO A 308 -7.23 -7.58 -17.02
C PRO A 308 -7.90 -6.29 -16.54
N LEU A 309 -7.66 -5.15 -17.21
CA LEU A 309 -8.27 -3.87 -16.82
C LEU A 309 -9.81 -3.90 -16.79
N ARG A 310 -10.43 -4.64 -17.73
CA ARG A 310 -11.89 -4.85 -17.76
C ARG A 310 -12.43 -5.37 -16.43
N ARG A 311 -11.65 -6.16 -15.69
CA ARG A 311 -12.07 -6.70 -14.39
C ARG A 311 -12.24 -5.59 -13.36
N GLY A 312 -11.34 -4.61 -13.33
CA GLY A 312 -11.48 -3.44 -12.47
C GLY A 312 -12.75 -2.65 -12.79
N VAL A 313 -13.03 -2.42 -14.07
CA VAL A 313 -14.23 -1.70 -14.52
C VAL A 313 -15.52 -2.44 -14.13
N GLU A 314 -15.57 -3.76 -14.37
CA GLU A 314 -16.69 -4.61 -13.95
C GLU A 314 -16.92 -4.54 -12.43
N LEU A 315 -15.85 -4.56 -11.62
CA LEU A 315 -15.94 -4.48 -10.17
C LEU A 315 -16.44 -3.10 -9.71
N MET A 316 -15.96 -2.01 -10.31
CA MET A 316 -16.46 -0.67 -10.00
C MET A 316 -17.94 -0.51 -10.33
N ALA A 317 -18.40 -1.06 -11.47
CA ALA A 317 -19.81 -1.07 -11.83
C ALA A 317 -20.65 -1.87 -10.81
N ALA A 318 -20.16 -3.04 -10.38
CA ALA A 318 -20.84 -3.86 -9.39
C ALA A 318 -20.91 -3.20 -8.01
N LEU A 319 -19.90 -2.41 -7.62
CA LEU A 319 -19.86 -1.71 -6.33
C LEU A 319 -20.71 -0.44 -6.34
N GLN A 320 -20.90 0.20 -7.49
CA GLN A 320 -21.75 1.39 -7.63
C GLN A 320 -23.17 1.08 -7.13
N GLY A 321 -23.68 1.92 -6.23
CA GLY A 321 -25.00 1.74 -5.62
C GLY A 321 -25.07 0.65 -4.53
N ARG A 322 -24.11 -0.29 -4.47
CA ARG A 322 -24.00 -1.22 -3.33
C ARG A 322 -23.39 -0.53 -2.13
N VAL A 323 -22.23 0.12 -2.30
CA VAL A 323 -21.54 0.84 -1.23
C VAL A 323 -21.88 2.32 -1.25
N SER A 324 -21.74 3.00 -0.11
CA SER A 324 -21.90 4.46 -0.02
C SER A 324 -20.77 5.18 -0.76
N GLY A 325 -21.01 6.42 -1.20
CA GLY A 325 -20.01 7.20 -1.95
C GLY A 325 -18.68 7.40 -1.20
N ILE A 326 -18.69 7.47 0.13
CA ILE A 326 -17.46 7.56 0.94
C ILE A 326 -16.64 6.25 0.94
N ALA A 327 -17.30 5.11 0.68
CA ALA A 327 -16.68 3.80 0.59
C ALA A 327 -16.26 3.42 -0.84
N LEU A 328 -16.68 4.18 -1.86
CA LEU A 328 -16.36 3.91 -3.25
C LEU A 328 -15.04 4.61 -3.64
N PRO A 329 -13.94 3.87 -3.91
CA PRO A 329 -12.70 4.48 -4.33
C PRO A 329 -12.75 4.90 -5.80
N LYS A 330 -11.70 5.58 -6.28
CA LYS A 330 -11.45 5.70 -7.72
C LYS A 330 -10.67 4.49 -8.21
N LEU A 331 -11.09 3.85 -9.29
CA LEU A 331 -10.23 2.91 -10.01
C LEU A 331 -9.19 3.71 -10.79
N ILE A 332 -7.92 3.44 -10.53
CA ILE A 332 -6.79 4.17 -11.10
C ILE A 332 -5.87 3.20 -11.81
N VAL A 333 -5.46 3.56 -13.03
CA VAL A 333 -4.33 2.94 -13.73
C VAL A 333 -3.15 3.89 -13.63
N ASP A 334 -2.08 3.51 -12.94
CA ASP A 334 -0.83 4.26 -13.02
C ASP A 334 -0.11 3.88 -14.31
N THR A 335 0.01 4.85 -15.23
CA THR A 335 0.45 4.55 -16.59
C THR A 335 1.95 4.25 -16.65
N PRO A 336 2.37 3.23 -17.43
CA PRO A 336 3.77 2.92 -17.62
C PRO A 336 4.61 4.13 -18.08
N GLY A 337 5.86 4.17 -17.64
CA GLY A 337 6.79 5.26 -17.96
C GLY A 337 6.59 6.51 -17.11
N GLY A 338 5.75 6.45 -16.07
CA GLY A 338 5.60 7.52 -15.10
C GLY A 338 4.68 8.66 -15.51
N LEU A 339 3.91 8.50 -16.60
CA LEU A 339 3.04 9.54 -17.18
C LEU A 339 1.79 9.87 -16.34
N GLY A 340 1.57 9.12 -15.26
CA GLY A 340 0.61 9.48 -14.23
C GLY A 340 -0.57 8.53 -14.11
N LYS A 341 -1.29 8.70 -13.01
CA LYS A 341 -2.54 8.03 -12.66
C LYS A 341 -3.70 8.52 -13.51
N VAL A 342 -4.29 7.61 -14.28
CA VAL A 342 -5.50 7.83 -15.08
C VAL A 342 -6.69 7.19 -14.37
N PRO A 343 -7.74 7.95 -14.03
CA PRO A 343 -8.97 7.37 -13.52
C PRO A 343 -9.71 6.62 -14.63
N VAL A 344 -10.16 5.42 -14.34
CA VAL A 344 -10.96 4.58 -15.25
C VAL A 344 -12.21 4.14 -14.49
N GLY A 345 -13.33 3.99 -15.19
CA GLY A 345 -14.56 3.55 -14.55
C GLY A 345 -15.60 3.09 -15.57
N PRO A 346 -16.77 2.64 -15.09
CA PRO A 346 -17.92 2.36 -15.92
C PRO A 346 -18.38 3.64 -16.62
N ASN A 347 -18.89 3.50 -17.85
CA ASN A 347 -19.51 4.61 -18.54
C ASN A 347 -21.00 4.65 -18.20
N TYR A 348 -21.45 5.73 -17.54
CA TYR A 348 -22.85 5.97 -17.22
C TYR A 348 -23.50 6.97 -18.19
N LEU A 349 -22.72 7.60 -19.08
CA LEU A 349 -23.21 8.49 -20.12
C LEU A 349 -23.49 7.66 -21.38
N VAL A 350 -24.76 7.55 -21.73
CA VAL A 350 -25.24 6.71 -22.84
C VAL A 350 -25.24 7.48 -24.15
N SER A 351 -25.76 8.70 -24.14
CA SER A 351 -25.82 9.59 -25.30
C SER A 351 -26.01 11.05 -24.91
N GLU A 352 -25.62 11.96 -25.80
CA GLU A 352 -25.85 13.40 -25.68
C GLU A 352 -26.40 13.91 -27.01
N ASP A 353 -27.56 14.57 -26.99
CA ASP A 353 -28.14 15.24 -28.16
C ASP A 353 -28.88 16.52 -27.74
N ARG A 354 -28.56 17.64 -28.39
CA ARG A 354 -29.30 18.93 -28.29
C ARG A 354 -29.67 19.36 -26.86
N GLY A 355 -28.71 19.32 -25.92
CA GLY A 355 -28.92 19.72 -24.52
C GLY A 355 -29.69 18.69 -23.69
N VAL A 356 -29.79 17.45 -24.16
CA VAL A 356 -30.30 16.32 -23.40
C VAL A 356 -29.21 15.25 -23.30
N THR A 357 -28.84 14.93 -22.07
CA THR A 357 -27.91 13.86 -21.73
C THR A 357 -28.68 12.66 -21.20
N VAL A 358 -28.46 11.46 -21.76
CA VAL A 358 -29.05 10.21 -21.27
C VAL A 358 -28.03 9.50 -20.38
N LEU A 359 -28.44 9.24 -19.14
CA LEU A 359 -27.63 8.57 -18.12
C LEU A 359 -28.22 7.21 -17.79
N GLU A 360 -27.37 6.21 -17.61
CA GLU A 360 -27.75 4.92 -17.02
C GLU A 360 -27.47 4.94 -15.50
N THR A 361 -28.49 4.66 -14.70
CA THR A 361 -28.33 4.59 -13.24
C THR A 361 -27.76 3.23 -12.81
N PHE A 362 -27.33 3.13 -11.55
CA PHE A 362 -26.88 1.85 -10.98
C PHE A 362 -27.95 0.73 -10.97
N ARG A 363 -29.22 1.09 -11.19
CA ARG A 363 -30.34 0.13 -11.31
C ARG A 363 -30.61 -0.31 -12.75
N GLY A 364 -29.90 0.27 -13.74
CA GLY A 364 -30.16 0.09 -15.17
C GLY A 364 -31.27 0.99 -15.72
N ASP A 365 -31.81 1.91 -14.91
CA ASP A 365 -32.79 2.89 -15.40
C ASP A 365 -32.09 3.92 -16.31
N LEU A 366 -32.68 4.24 -17.46
CA LEU A 366 -32.25 5.37 -18.30
C LEU A 366 -32.96 6.64 -17.85
N VAL A 367 -32.20 7.71 -17.67
CA VAL A 367 -32.69 9.02 -17.20
C VAL A 367 -32.20 10.12 -18.12
N GLU A 368 -33.12 10.96 -18.56
CA GLU A 368 -32.80 12.18 -19.31
C GLU A 368 -32.46 13.32 -18.33
N TYR A 369 -31.32 13.96 -18.56
CA TYR A 369 -30.87 15.16 -17.88
C TYR A 369 -30.85 16.31 -18.91
N TYR A 370 -31.59 17.38 -18.62
CA TYR A 370 -31.73 18.53 -19.52
C TYR A 370 -30.76 19.63 -19.09
N ASP A 371 -29.86 20.00 -20.00
CA ASP A 371 -28.92 21.10 -19.79
C ASP A 371 -29.65 22.45 -19.81
N PRO A 372 -29.15 23.45 -19.05
CA PRO A 372 -29.63 24.80 -19.22
C PRO A 372 -29.28 25.31 -20.63
N PRO A 373 -30.04 26.26 -21.19
CA PRO A 373 -29.63 26.95 -22.41
C PRO A 373 -28.24 27.58 -22.22
N GLU A 374 -27.35 27.41 -23.20
CA GLU A 374 -26.08 28.15 -23.24
C GLU A 374 -26.38 29.66 -23.29
N LEU A 375 -25.79 30.44 -22.36
CA LEU A 375 -25.97 31.90 -22.24
C LEU A 375 -24.93 32.69 -23.03
#